data_AF-A7BI79-F1
#
_entry.id   AF-A7BI79-F1
#
_cell.length_a   1.000
_cell.length_b   1.000
_cell.length_c   1.000
_cell.angle_alpha   90.00
_cell.angle_beta   90.00
_cell.angle_gamma   90.00
#
_symmetry.space_group_name_H-M   'P 1'
#
loop_
_entity.id
_entity.type
_entity.pdbx_description
1 polymer ?
#
loop_
_entity_poly.entity_id
_entity_poly.type
_entity_poly.pdbx_seq_one_letter_code
_entity_poly.pdbx_strand_id
1 'polypeptide(L)'
;MESLYHIYRRRGYTRRDFLKSVLLLSAVLGFPPTSFGQAVKALELKPKPVVIWLEFQDCAGCTESFIRSTSILPSDVLLDYISLEYHETLMSPSGFYAEEAKREAIEKYKGKYILIVEGSVSPRNKGVYCTVSGKSNVELLKEAAQNAGLVIAVGSCASWGGIPHAEPNPTGAVPVSQILGDRQVVNIPGCPPISDVMVAVIAGFVITGKPPELDSMGRPKTFYGQTIHDRCYRRPFYNAGKLAGSFDDESARKGYCLYKLGCKGPITRNACATIRWNGGLSFPIQSGHPCFGCSEPNFWDRGFIYSPLSVVEGGFGWKGILAGVATGVALGAASAAINKKFREK
;
A
#
# COMPACT_ATOMS: atom_id res chain seq x y z
N MET A 1 17.12 18.11 15.09
CA MET A 1 16.57 16.74 15.26
C MET A 1 17.73 15.78 15.43
N GLU A 2 17.65 14.93 16.44
CA GLU A 2 18.65 13.89 16.72
C GLU A 2 18.56 12.75 15.70
N SER A 3 19.67 12.03 15.49
CA SER A 3 19.68 10.78 14.73
C SER A 3 19.35 9.58 15.61
N LEU A 4 19.03 8.43 15.00
CA LEU A 4 18.74 7.20 15.72
C LEU A 4 19.90 6.78 16.64
N TYR A 5 21.14 6.95 16.18
CA TYR A 5 22.31 6.63 16.99
C TYR A 5 22.41 7.50 18.26
N HIS A 6 22.15 8.81 18.15
CA HIS A 6 22.16 9.70 19.31
C HIS A 6 21.09 9.30 20.34
N ILE A 7 19.91 8.88 19.87
CA ILE A 7 18.82 8.38 20.74
C ILE A 7 19.27 7.11 21.48
N TYR A 8 19.89 6.17 20.76
CA TYR A 8 20.42 4.94 21.34
C TYR A 8 21.45 5.24 22.43
N ARG A 9 22.38 6.17 22.16
CA ARG A 9 23.40 6.57 23.13
C ARG A 9 22.80 7.24 24.37
N ARG A 10 21.81 8.11 24.20
CA ARG A 10 21.11 8.77 25.32
C ARG A 10 20.37 7.76 26.21
N ARG A 11 19.78 6.72 25.62
CA ARG A 11 19.10 5.63 26.35
C ARG A 11 20.07 4.61 26.98
N GLY A 12 21.39 4.82 26.87
CA GLY A 12 22.38 3.93 27.46
C GLY A 12 22.73 2.70 26.61
N TYR A 13 22.20 2.57 25.39
CA TYR A 13 22.53 1.45 24.51
C TYR A 13 23.95 1.55 23.94
N THR A 14 24.56 0.39 23.70
CA THR A 14 25.91 0.32 23.15
C THR A 14 25.89 0.52 21.63
N ARG A 15 27.06 0.84 21.05
CA ARG A 15 27.23 0.84 19.59
C ARG A 15 26.89 -0.52 18.97
N ARG A 16 27.17 -1.62 19.69
CA ARG A 16 26.84 -2.97 19.24
C ARG A 16 25.33 -3.19 19.15
N ASP A 17 24.56 -2.67 20.11
CA ASP A 17 23.11 -2.80 20.11
C ASP A 17 22.51 -2.02 18.93
N PHE A 18 23.01 -0.80 18.68
CA PHE A 18 22.63 -0.04 17.49
C PHE A 18 22.90 -0.82 16.18
N LEU A 19 24.11 -1.38 16.02
CA LEU A 19 24.44 -2.16 14.81
C LEU A 19 23.55 -3.39 14.63
N LYS A 20 23.17 -4.07 15.73
CA LYS A 20 22.22 -5.18 15.69
C LYS A 20 20.83 -4.73 15.23
N SER A 21 20.34 -3.59 15.72
CA SER A 21 19.05 -3.04 15.28
C SER A 21 19.06 -2.67 13.80
N VAL A 22 20.13 -2.03 13.31
CA VAL A 22 20.27 -1.71 11.88
C VAL A 22 20.33 -3.00 11.04
N LEU A 23 20.94 -4.06 11.55
CA LEU A 23 21.04 -5.33 10.83
C LEU A 23 19.67 -6.00 10.70
N LEU A 24 18.93 -6.08 11.81
CA LEU A 24 17.56 -6.59 11.83
C LEU A 24 16.68 -5.80 10.86
N LEU A 25 16.73 -4.47 10.93
CA LEU A 25 15.97 -3.59 10.06
C LEU A 25 16.33 -3.81 8.59
N SER A 26 17.62 -3.88 8.26
CA SER A 26 18.08 -4.14 6.89
C SER A 26 17.57 -5.49 6.37
N ALA A 27 17.55 -6.52 7.21
CA ALA A 27 17.03 -7.85 6.84
C ALA A 27 15.51 -7.82 6.59
N VAL A 28 14.74 -7.18 7.47
CA VAL A 28 13.26 -7.03 7.31
C VAL A 28 12.93 -6.27 6.03
N LEU A 29 13.72 -5.26 5.70
CA LEU A 29 13.57 -4.46 4.48
C LEU A 29 14.05 -5.17 3.21
N GLY A 30 14.64 -6.36 3.34
CA GLY A 30 15.23 -7.09 2.21
C GLY A 30 16.44 -6.39 1.60
N PHE A 31 17.15 -5.55 2.36
CA PHE A 31 18.36 -4.91 1.88
C PHE A 31 19.48 -5.94 1.71
N PRO A 32 20.24 -5.88 0.60
CA PRO A 32 21.36 -6.78 0.42
C PRO A 32 22.43 -6.49 1.49
N PRO A 33 23.20 -7.50 1.94
CA PRO A 33 24.24 -7.31 2.95
C PRO A 33 25.25 -6.20 2.61
N THR A 34 25.49 -5.97 1.32
CA THR A 34 26.35 -4.89 0.80
C THR A 34 25.87 -3.48 1.17
N SER A 35 24.57 -3.29 1.43
CA SER A 35 23.99 -1.99 1.80
C SER A 35 24.02 -1.71 3.31
N PHE A 36 24.48 -2.67 4.13
CA PHE A 36 24.48 -2.53 5.59
C PHE A 36 25.28 -1.31 6.08
N GLY A 37 26.48 -1.09 5.54
CA GLY A 37 27.31 0.06 5.92
C GLY A 37 26.65 1.41 5.57
N GLN A 38 25.93 1.46 4.45
CA GLN A 38 25.16 2.66 4.07
C GLN A 38 23.98 2.90 5.01
N ALA A 39 23.28 1.82 5.41
CA ALA A 39 22.17 1.90 6.37
C ALA A 39 22.63 2.39 7.75
N VAL A 40 23.76 1.85 8.24
CA VAL A 40 24.41 2.29 9.49
C VAL A 40 24.72 3.78 9.42
N LYS A 41 25.43 4.23 8.37
CA LYS A 41 25.81 5.63 8.20
C LYS A 41 24.60 6.56 8.09
N ALA A 42 23.54 6.14 7.41
CA ALA A 42 22.31 6.91 7.29
C ALA A 42 21.64 7.12 8.65
N LEU A 43 21.47 6.05 9.43
CA LEU A 43 20.82 6.10 10.75
C LEU A 43 21.69 6.74 11.84
N GLU A 44 23.01 6.80 11.63
CA GLU A 44 23.94 7.54 12.51
C GLU A 44 23.89 9.05 12.29
N LEU A 45 23.79 9.49 11.04
CA LEU A 45 24.03 10.90 10.69
C LEU A 45 22.74 11.67 10.39
N LYS A 46 21.72 11.03 9.86
CA LYS A 46 20.51 11.74 9.42
C LYS A 46 19.55 11.97 10.60
N PRO A 47 18.93 13.16 10.68
CA PRO A 47 17.79 13.34 11.57
C PRO A 47 16.64 12.42 11.13
N LYS A 48 15.74 12.14 12.07
CA LYS A 48 14.50 11.41 11.75
C LYS A 48 13.73 12.10 10.62
N PRO A 49 13.21 11.34 9.65
CA PRO A 49 12.30 11.88 8.66
C PRO A 49 11.01 12.35 9.32
N VAL A 50 10.55 13.49 8.83
CA VAL A 50 9.32 14.11 9.27
C VAL A 50 8.16 13.51 8.50
N VAL A 51 7.10 13.14 9.20
CA VAL A 51 5.88 12.57 8.63
C VAL A 51 4.70 13.45 9.00
N ILE A 52 3.89 13.76 8.00
CA ILE A 52 2.55 14.35 8.13
C ILE A 52 1.59 13.31 7.56
N TRP A 53 0.66 12.83 8.38
CA TRP A 53 -0.33 11.83 8.00
C TRP A 53 -1.72 12.46 8.01
N LEU A 54 -2.37 12.50 6.84
CA LEU A 54 -3.73 13.02 6.68
C LEU A 54 -4.72 11.86 6.53
N GLU A 55 -5.86 11.95 7.21
CA GLU A 55 -6.98 11.01 7.10
C GLU A 55 -8.13 11.69 6.34
N PHE A 56 -8.63 11.04 5.27
CA PHE A 56 -9.72 11.56 4.44
C PHE A 56 -10.96 10.66 4.49
N GLN A 57 -11.52 10.25 3.35
CA GLN A 57 -12.63 9.28 3.36
C GLN A 57 -12.06 7.89 3.60
N ASP A 58 -11.86 7.57 4.87
CA ASP A 58 -11.23 6.34 5.34
C ASP A 58 -12.10 5.62 6.39
N CYS A 59 -11.53 4.60 7.02
CA CYS A 59 -12.16 3.86 8.12
C CYS A 59 -11.18 3.64 9.30
N ALA A 60 -10.07 4.39 9.33
CA ALA A 60 -8.91 4.21 10.21
C ALA A 60 -8.25 2.82 10.17
N GLY A 61 -8.68 1.93 9.26
CA GLY A 61 -8.17 0.57 9.19
C GLY A 61 -6.69 0.48 8.83
N CYS A 62 -6.13 1.45 8.09
CA CYS A 62 -4.71 1.45 7.77
C CYS A 62 -3.89 1.97 8.95
N THR A 63 -4.37 2.99 9.66
CA THR A 63 -3.82 3.44 10.94
C THR A 63 -3.82 2.30 11.96
N GLU A 64 -4.93 1.57 12.11
CA GLU A 64 -4.99 0.39 12.97
C GLU A 64 -4.01 -0.69 12.52
N SER A 65 -3.89 -0.96 11.21
CA SER A 65 -2.89 -1.91 10.71
C SER A 65 -1.47 -1.46 11.04
N PHE A 66 -1.14 -0.18 10.85
CA PHE A 66 0.18 0.38 11.16
C PHE A 66 0.61 0.05 12.60
N ILE A 67 -0.29 0.21 13.56
CA ILE A 67 -0.01 -0.09 14.98
C ILE A 67 -0.09 -1.58 15.35
N ARG A 68 -0.21 -2.49 14.38
CA ARG A 68 -0.16 -3.96 14.56
C ARG A 68 1.11 -4.60 13.98
N SER A 69 2.11 -3.81 13.63
CA SER A 69 3.42 -4.32 13.20
C SER A 69 4.09 -5.09 14.35
N THR A 70 4.69 -6.23 14.03
CA THR A 70 5.35 -7.11 15.02
C THR A 70 6.82 -7.30 14.72
N SER A 71 7.21 -7.15 13.45
CA SER A 71 8.62 -7.26 13.04
C SER A 71 9.43 -6.02 13.45
N ILE A 72 8.78 -4.85 13.44
CA ILE A 72 9.30 -3.59 13.96
C ILE A 72 8.17 -2.98 14.80
N LEU A 73 8.39 -2.75 16.09
CA LEU A 73 7.30 -2.26 16.94
C LEU A 73 6.88 -0.85 16.49
N PRO A 74 5.57 -0.55 16.40
CA PRO A 74 5.07 0.78 16.08
C PRO A 74 5.60 1.85 17.04
N SER A 75 5.80 1.49 18.31
CA SER A 75 6.46 2.35 19.31
C SER A 75 7.85 2.78 18.87
N ASP A 76 8.64 1.87 18.31
CA ASP A 76 9.99 2.17 17.84
C ASP A 76 9.92 3.07 16.60
N VAL A 77 8.96 2.82 15.70
CA VAL A 77 8.72 3.69 14.54
C VAL A 77 8.44 5.13 14.99
N LEU A 78 7.45 5.29 15.86
CA LEU A 78 6.98 6.59 16.35
C LEU A 78 8.03 7.31 17.22
N LEU A 79 8.74 6.59 18.08
CA LEU A 79 9.66 7.19 19.05
C LEU A 79 11.08 7.34 18.51
N ASP A 80 11.52 6.53 17.55
CA ASP A 80 12.92 6.40 17.19
C ASP A 80 13.19 6.60 15.69
N TYR A 81 12.32 6.11 14.79
CA TYR A 81 12.59 6.15 13.35
C TYR A 81 12.01 7.36 12.61
N ILE A 82 10.84 7.87 13.00
CA ILE A 82 10.21 9.03 12.39
C ILE A 82 9.90 10.14 13.42
N SER A 83 9.67 11.34 12.91
CA SER A 83 9.02 12.43 13.64
C SER A 83 7.61 12.58 13.08
N LEU A 84 6.61 12.01 13.76
CA LEU A 84 5.21 12.14 13.36
C LEU A 84 4.68 13.47 13.90
N GLU A 85 4.67 14.50 13.05
CA GLU A 85 4.31 15.86 13.48
C GLU A 85 2.79 16.11 13.39
N TYR A 86 2.07 15.31 12.60
CA TYR A 86 0.62 15.40 12.48
C TYR A 86 0.02 14.04 12.13
N HIS A 87 -1.02 13.65 12.87
CA HIS A 87 -1.83 12.45 12.65
C HIS A 87 -3.10 12.55 13.49
N GLU A 88 -4.27 12.64 12.84
CA GLU A 88 -5.54 12.96 13.50
C GLU A 88 -5.94 11.94 14.57
N THR A 89 -5.71 10.63 14.33
CA THR A 89 -5.99 9.57 15.32
C THR A 89 -5.05 9.55 16.54
N LEU A 90 -3.76 9.91 16.40
CA LEU A 90 -2.75 9.69 17.44
C LEU A 90 -2.29 10.96 18.18
N MET A 91 -2.55 12.13 17.62
CA MET A 91 -2.03 13.39 18.14
C MET A 91 -2.79 13.86 19.39
N SER A 92 -2.09 14.60 20.27
CA SER A 92 -2.71 15.23 21.45
C SER A 92 -3.48 16.53 21.17
N PRO A 93 -3.04 17.46 20.29
CA PRO A 93 -3.78 18.69 20.02
C PRO A 93 -5.06 18.42 19.22
N SER A 94 -6.07 19.28 19.37
CA SER A 94 -7.33 19.21 18.62
C SER A 94 -7.78 20.58 18.15
N GLY A 95 -8.74 20.61 17.22
CA GLY A 95 -9.32 21.85 16.69
C GLY A 95 -8.26 22.81 16.15
N PHE A 96 -8.30 24.06 16.62
CA PHE A 96 -7.37 25.12 16.21
C PHE A 96 -5.90 24.72 16.41
N TYR A 97 -5.56 24.12 17.56
CA TYR A 97 -4.17 23.73 17.86
C TYR A 97 -3.67 22.63 16.94
N ALA A 98 -4.56 21.73 16.49
CA ALA A 98 -4.18 20.70 15.52
C ALA A 98 -3.86 21.32 14.16
N GLU A 99 -4.68 22.27 13.70
CA GLU A 99 -4.46 22.99 12.45
C GLU A 99 -3.20 23.85 12.48
N GLU A 100 -2.92 24.49 13.61
CA GLU A 100 -1.69 25.23 13.83
C GLU A 100 -0.46 24.31 13.77
N ALA A 101 -0.48 23.18 14.47
CA ALA A 101 0.60 22.20 14.43
C ALA A 101 0.86 21.68 13.01
N LYS A 102 -0.20 21.37 12.24
CA LYS A 102 -0.09 20.98 10.83
C LYS A 102 0.59 22.06 9.98
N ARG A 103 0.13 23.30 10.09
CA ARG A 103 0.67 24.44 9.35
C ARG A 103 2.14 24.68 9.69
N GLU A 104 2.48 24.68 10.97
CA GLU A 104 3.87 24.82 11.43
C GLU A 104 4.77 23.70 10.91
N ALA A 105 4.30 22.45 10.93
CA ALA A 105 5.04 21.31 10.39
C ALA A 105 5.29 21.45 8.88
N ILE A 106 4.27 21.83 8.11
CA ILE A 106 4.39 22.05 6.66
C ILE A 106 5.44 23.14 6.35
N GLU A 107 5.37 24.28 7.03
CA GLU A 107 6.29 25.40 6.78
C GLU A 107 7.72 25.09 7.24
N LYS A 108 7.88 24.56 8.45
CA LYS A 108 9.19 24.23 9.03
C LYS A 108 9.94 23.16 8.23
N TYR A 109 9.22 22.21 7.64
CA TYR A 109 9.79 21.05 6.96
C TYR A 109 9.56 21.04 5.44
N LYS A 110 9.24 22.19 4.86
CA LYS A 110 9.02 22.38 3.42
C LYS A 110 10.07 21.69 2.56
N GLY A 111 9.60 20.85 1.64
CA GLY A 111 10.38 20.02 0.72
C GLY A 111 11.03 18.78 1.33
N LYS A 112 10.88 18.53 2.64
CA LYS A 112 11.62 17.50 3.38
C LYS A 112 10.74 16.49 4.10
N TYR A 113 9.46 16.78 4.35
CA TYR A 113 8.56 15.82 5.00
C TYR A 113 7.98 14.81 4.02
N ILE A 114 7.61 13.65 4.56
CA ILE A 114 6.84 12.62 3.88
C ILE A 114 5.38 12.91 4.18
N LEU A 115 4.57 13.06 3.13
CA LEU A 115 3.12 13.11 3.26
C LEU A 115 2.56 11.70 3.11
N ILE A 116 1.92 11.21 4.16
CA ILE A 116 1.12 9.99 4.11
C ILE A 116 -0.35 10.40 4.00
N VAL A 117 -1.06 9.77 3.08
CA VAL A 117 -2.51 9.97 2.91
C VAL A 117 -3.21 8.64 3.11
N GLU A 118 -4.11 8.60 4.09
CA GLU A 118 -5.07 7.53 4.30
C GLU A 118 -6.47 8.01 3.86
N GLY A 119 -7.21 7.13 3.18
CA GLY A 119 -8.53 7.48 2.66
C GLY A 119 -8.54 8.07 1.25
N SER A 120 -9.72 8.07 0.64
CA SER A 120 -9.94 8.62 -0.70
C SER A 120 -10.26 10.11 -0.68
N VAL A 121 -10.06 10.78 -1.82
CA VAL A 121 -10.31 12.22 -1.98
C VAL A 121 -11.65 12.42 -2.69
N SER A 122 -12.41 13.47 -2.36
CA SER A 122 -13.79 13.60 -2.82
C SER A 122 -14.08 14.94 -3.50
N PRO A 123 -13.67 15.16 -4.76
CA PRO A 123 -13.85 16.44 -5.45
C PRO A 123 -15.31 16.81 -5.80
N ARG A 124 -16.26 15.88 -5.76
CA ARG A 124 -17.66 16.16 -6.13
C ARG A 124 -18.25 17.26 -5.23
N ASN A 125 -19.15 18.06 -5.80
CA ASN A 125 -19.86 19.13 -5.09
C ASN A 125 -18.90 20.06 -4.32
N LYS A 126 -17.77 20.40 -4.97
CA LYS A 126 -16.72 21.26 -4.42
C LYS A 126 -16.09 20.73 -3.12
N GLY A 127 -16.00 19.40 -2.95
CA GLY A 127 -15.27 18.84 -1.82
C GLY A 127 -16.06 18.65 -0.52
N VAL A 128 -17.37 18.93 -0.53
CA VAL A 128 -18.19 18.98 0.69
C VAL A 128 -18.29 17.66 1.46
N TYR A 129 -18.10 16.51 0.81
CA TYR A 129 -18.28 15.20 1.43
C TYR A 129 -17.15 14.77 2.37
N CYS A 130 -16.05 15.53 2.44
CA CYS A 130 -14.98 15.32 3.40
C CYS A 130 -14.27 16.66 3.62
N THR A 131 -14.55 17.28 4.76
CA THR A 131 -13.99 18.57 5.15
C THR A 131 -13.37 18.47 6.53
N VAL A 132 -12.17 19.02 6.69
CA VAL A 132 -11.51 19.17 7.99
C VAL A 132 -11.23 20.65 8.20
N SER A 133 -11.66 21.19 9.34
CA SER A 133 -11.55 22.62 9.65
C SER A 133 -12.10 23.56 8.56
N GLY A 134 -13.23 23.17 7.96
CA GLY A 134 -13.89 23.95 6.91
C GLY A 134 -13.21 23.95 5.53
N LYS A 135 -12.09 23.22 5.37
CA LYS A 135 -11.43 23.01 4.07
C LYS A 135 -11.78 21.65 3.50
N SER A 136 -11.95 21.57 2.19
CA SER A 136 -12.15 20.28 1.52
C SER A 136 -10.88 19.42 1.57
N ASN A 137 -11.03 18.10 1.55
CA ASN A 137 -9.88 17.20 1.45
C ASN A 137 -9.04 17.38 0.18
N VAL A 138 -9.62 17.93 -0.90
CA VAL A 138 -8.91 18.34 -2.11
C VAL A 138 -7.94 19.49 -1.83
N GLU A 139 -8.40 20.52 -1.12
CA GLU A 139 -7.57 21.67 -0.74
C GLU A 139 -6.45 21.25 0.21
N LEU A 140 -6.80 20.49 1.25
CA LEU A 140 -5.86 19.99 2.24
C LEU A 140 -4.77 19.12 1.59
N LEU A 141 -5.16 18.24 0.66
CA LEU A 141 -4.21 17.42 -0.09
C LEU A 141 -3.28 18.29 -0.92
N LYS A 142 -3.79 19.28 -1.66
CA LYS A 142 -2.94 20.14 -2.51
C LYS A 142 -1.97 20.97 -1.68
N GLU A 143 -2.44 21.56 -0.58
CA GLU A 143 -1.63 22.36 0.36
C GLU A 143 -0.47 21.52 0.93
N ALA A 144 -0.78 20.32 1.44
CA ALA A 144 0.23 19.44 2.01
C ALA A 144 1.11 18.77 0.93
N ALA A 145 0.58 18.44 -0.25
CA ALA A 145 1.37 17.77 -1.27
C ALA A 145 2.35 18.71 -1.96
N GLN A 146 2.01 20.00 -2.14
CA GLN A 146 2.86 20.98 -2.80
C GLN A 146 4.28 21.03 -2.20
N ASN A 147 4.35 20.93 -0.87
CA ASN A 147 5.59 21.06 -0.10
C ASN A 147 6.17 19.73 0.39
N ALA A 148 5.55 18.59 0.07
CA ALA A 148 6.08 17.29 0.48
C ALA A 148 7.35 16.92 -0.31
N GLY A 149 8.29 16.20 0.30
CA GLY A 149 9.40 15.56 -0.39
C GLY A 149 9.03 14.22 -1.02
N LEU A 150 8.04 13.53 -0.45
CA LEU A 150 7.46 12.27 -0.95
C LEU A 150 5.98 12.22 -0.58
N VAL A 151 5.14 11.65 -1.46
CA VAL A 151 3.74 11.36 -1.15
C VAL A 151 3.52 9.85 -1.18
N ILE A 152 2.93 9.31 -0.12
CA ILE A 152 2.57 7.90 0.03
C ILE A 152 1.05 7.80 0.20
N ALA A 153 0.39 7.07 -0.69
CA ALA A 153 -1.02 6.73 -0.56
C ALA A 153 -1.12 5.35 0.12
N VAL A 154 -1.64 5.34 1.35
CA VAL A 154 -1.76 4.13 2.17
C VAL A 154 -3.19 3.58 2.08
N GLY A 155 -3.28 2.29 1.80
CA GLY A 155 -4.55 1.60 1.67
C GLY A 155 -5.17 1.73 0.29
N SER A 156 -6.12 0.86 0.00
CA SER A 156 -6.84 0.87 -1.27
C SER A 156 -7.75 2.08 -1.43
N CYS A 157 -8.16 2.75 -0.35
CA CYS A 157 -8.87 4.02 -0.41
C CYS A 157 -8.01 5.13 -1.02
N ALA A 158 -6.80 5.36 -0.49
CA ALA A 158 -5.91 6.38 -1.04
C ALA A 158 -5.33 5.99 -2.41
N SER A 159 -5.00 4.70 -2.59
CA SER A 159 -4.39 4.20 -3.82
C SER A 159 -5.37 4.17 -4.99
N TRP A 160 -6.61 3.72 -4.77
CA TRP A 160 -7.58 3.39 -5.83
C TRP A 160 -8.97 4.02 -5.67
N GLY A 161 -9.21 4.76 -4.60
CA GLY A 161 -10.54 5.27 -4.23
C GLY A 161 -11.30 4.39 -3.22
N GLY A 162 -11.01 3.08 -3.16
CA GLY A 162 -11.52 2.17 -2.13
C GLY A 162 -13.03 1.97 -2.14
N ILE A 163 -13.61 1.66 -0.97
CA ILE A 163 -15.06 1.42 -0.85
C ILE A 163 -15.92 2.65 -1.19
N PRO A 164 -15.52 3.91 -0.87
CA PRO A 164 -16.30 5.08 -1.29
C PRO A 164 -16.36 5.26 -2.82
N HIS A 165 -15.39 4.71 -3.56
CA HIS A 165 -15.33 4.75 -5.02
C HIS A 165 -16.14 3.64 -5.71
N ALA A 166 -16.53 2.60 -4.98
CA ALA A 166 -17.36 1.52 -5.53
C ALA A 166 -18.68 2.05 -6.06
N GLU A 167 -19.30 1.36 -7.03
CA GLU A 167 -20.56 1.79 -7.62
C GLU A 167 -21.65 1.95 -6.52
N PRO A 168 -22.42 3.07 -6.49
CA PRO A 168 -22.54 4.15 -7.47
C PRO A 168 -21.61 5.37 -7.26
N ASN A 169 -20.60 5.28 -6.40
CA ASN A 169 -19.67 6.34 -6.02
C ASN A 169 -20.39 7.66 -5.69
N PRO A 170 -21.17 7.72 -4.59
CA PRO A 170 -22.06 8.85 -4.29
C PRO A 170 -21.30 10.14 -3.95
N THR A 171 -20.09 10.02 -3.41
CA THR A 171 -19.25 11.18 -3.04
C THR A 171 -18.32 11.61 -4.17
N GLY A 172 -18.23 10.85 -5.26
CA GLY A 172 -17.23 11.08 -6.30
C GLY A 172 -15.81 10.90 -5.75
N ALA A 173 -15.61 9.93 -4.85
CA ALA A 173 -14.32 9.53 -4.33
C ALA A 173 -13.38 9.17 -5.47
N VAL A 174 -12.10 9.53 -5.34
CA VAL A 174 -11.03 9.26 -6.31
C VAL A 174 -9.72 8.97 -5.58
N PRO A 175 -8.76 8.28 -6.22
CA PRO A 175 -7.44 8.09 -5.66
C PRO A 175 -6.64 9.39 -5.56
N VAL A 176 -5.65 9.40 -4.67
CA VAL A 176 -4.76 10.56 -4.42
C VAL A 176 -4.03 11.00 -5.70
N SER A 177 -3.54 10.04 -6.49
CA SER A 177 -2.83 10.32 -7.74
C SER A 177 -3.66 11.11 -8.75
N GLN A 178 -4.98 10.89 -8.79
CA GLN A 178 -5.86 11.62 -9.71
C GLN A 178 -5.93 13.12 -9.39
N ILE A 179 -5.78 13.50 -8.12
CA ILE A 179 -5.79 14.92 -7.70
C ILE A 179 -4.41 15.58 -7.90
N LEU A 180 -3.34 14.79 -7.78
CA LEU A 180 -1.96 15.29 -7.85
C LEU A 180 -1.34 15.26 -9.26
N GLY A 181 -2.02 14.68 -10.25
CA GLY A 181 -1.56 14.66 -11.64
C GLY A 181 -0.25 13.89 -11.81
N ASP A 182 0.74 14.51 -12.45
CA ASP A 182 2.03 13.88 -12.78
C ASP A 182 2.97 13.69 -11.58
N ARG A 183 2.58 14.17 -10.39
CA ARG A 183 3.39 14.01 -9.20
C ARG A 183 3.48 12.53 -8.82
N GLN A 184 4.70 12.04 -8.62
CA GLN A 184 4.92 10.66 -8.19
C GLN A 184 4.26 10.39 -6.82
N VAL A 185 3.42 9.36 -6.77
CA VAL A 185 2.78 8.84 -5.56
C VAL A 185 3.20 7.38 -5.37
N VAL A 186 3.67 7.03 -4.17
CA VAL A 186 3.94 5.64 -3.79
C VAL A 186 2.65 5.03 -3.25
N ASN A 187 2.11 4.05 -3.95
CA ASN A 187 0.88 3.36 -3.56
C ASN A 187 1.20 2.12 -2.72
N ILE A 188 0.66 2.06 -1.50
CA ILE A 188 0.73 0.89 -0.62
C ILE A 188 -0.70 0.34 -0.43
N PRO A 189 -1.26 -0.37 -1.43
CA PRO A 189 -2.66 -0.80 -1.39
C PRO A 189 -2.90 -2.03 -0.52
N GLY A 190 -4.17 -2.26 -0.21
CA GLY A 190 -4.69 -3.26 0.71
C GLY A 190 -5.80 -2.66 1.57
N CYS A 191 -6.74 -3.48 2.03
CA CYS A 191 -7.86 -3.02 2.86
C CYS A 191 -7.92 -3.77 4.20
N PRO A 192 -7.01 -3.47 5.16
CA PRO A 192 -5.87 -2.56 5.03
C PRO A 192 -4.63 -3.22 4.38
N PRO A 193 -3.51 -2.50 4.16
CA PRO A 193 -2.24 -3.12 3.82
C PRO A 193 -1.65 -3.86 5.02
N ILE A 194 -0.73 -4.80 4.77
CA ILE A 194 -0.05 -5.54 5.84
C ILE A 194 0.81 -4.56 6.66
N SER A 195 0.69 -4.62 7.99
CA SER A 195 1.37 -3.75 8.95
C SER A 195 2.89 -3.68 8.71
N ASP A 196 3.56 -4.83 8.69
CA ASP A 196 4.99 -4.94 8.46
C ASP A 196 5.41 -4.40 7.08
N VAL A 197 4.54 -4.48 6.05
CA VAL A 197 4.81 -3.91 4.72
C VAL A 197 4.79 -2.38 4.76
N MET A 198 3.80 -1.79 5.45
CA MET A 198 3.73 -0.32 5.61
C MET A 198 4.97 0.21 6.32
N VAL A 199 5.32 -0.39 7.45
CA VAL A 199 6.51 -0.01 8.22
C VAL A 199 7.78 -0.20 7.39
N ALA A 200 7.89 -1.30 6.65
CA ALA A 200 9.04 -1.55 5.80
C ALA A 200 9.21 -0.48 4.70
N VAL A 201 8.14 -0.08 4.02
CA VAL A 201 8.25 0.95 2.98
C VAL A 201 8.66 2.30 3.57
N ILE A 202 8.07 2.70 4.71
CA ILE A 202 8.40 3.95 5.39
C ILE A 202 9.86 3.95 5.88
N ALA A 203 10.28 2.89 6.59
CA ALA A 203 11.64 2.77 7.10
C ALA A 203 12.69 2.62 5.98
N GLY A 204 12.36 1.93 4.89
CA GLY A 204 13.23 1.81 3.72
C GLY A 204 13.52 3.17 3.07
N PHE A 205 12.50 4.03 2.97
CA PHE A 205 12.68 5.40 2.51
C PHE A 205 13.54 6.22 3.49
N VAL A 206 13.30 6.09 4.80
CA VAL A 206 14.10 6.77 5.84
C VAL A 206 15.59 6.50 5.69
N ILE A 207 15.95 5.24 5.47
CA ILE A 207 17.35 4.82 5.36
C ILE A 207 17.97 5.29 4.05
N THR A 208 17.30 5.02 2.93
CA THR A 208 17.88 5.23 1.60
C THR A 208 17.77 6.67 1.12
N GLY A 209 16.79 7.43 1.64
CA GLY A 209 16.39 8.74 1.13
C GLY A 209 15.81 8.69 -0.29
N LYS A 210 15.41 7.51 -0.77
CA LYS A 210 14.89 7.28 -2.12
C LYS A 210 13.62 6.44 -2.07
N PRO A 211 12.63 6.69 -2.93
CA PRO A 211 11.47 5.82 -3.03
C PRO A 211 11.91 4.40 -3.47
N PRO A 212 11.18 3.35 -3.06
CA PRO A 212 11.46 2.00 -3.54
C PRO A 212 11.21 1.90 -5.05
N GLU A 213 11.72 0.84 -5.67
CA GLU A 213 11.38 0.55 -7.07
C GLU A 213 9.88 0.25 -7.18
N LEU A 214 9.19 0.99 -8.05
CA LEU A 214 7.74 0.89 -8.22
C LEU A 214 7.37 0.11 -9.49
N ASP A 215 6.25 -0.62 -9.44
CA ASP A 215 5.62 -1.17 -10.64
C ASP A 215 4.87 -0.08 -11.44
N SER A 216 4.26 -0.48 -12.55
CA SER A 216 3.52 0.43 -13.44
C SER A 216 2.31 1.11 -12.78
N MET A 217 1.89 0.67 -11.59
CA MET A 217 0.80 1.27 -10.82
C MET A 217 1.33 2.02 -9.59
N GLY A 218 2.63 2.30 -9.52
CA GLY A 218 3.23 3.04 -8.40
C GLY A 218 3.36 2.22 -7.12
N ARG A 219 3.28 0.88 -7.17
CA ARG A 219 3.40 0.01 -5.98
C ARG A 219 4.83 -0.49 -5.79
N PRO A 220 5.36 -0.59 -4.56
CA PRO A 220 6.68 -1.17 -4.31
C PRO A 220 6.81 -2.61 -4.84
N LYS A 221 7.70 -2.86 -5.81
CA LYS A 221 7.86 -4.17 -6.47
C LYS A 221 8.19 -5.30 -5.49
N THR A 222 8.94 -5.01 -4.43
CA THR A 222 9.32 -5.99 -3.40
C THR A 222 8.08 -6.70 -2.82
N PHE A 223 7.00 -5.96 -2.59
CA PHE A 223 5.79 -6.49 -1.94
C PHE A 223 4.65 -6.80 -2.92
N TYR A 224 4.60 -6.08 -4.05
CA TYR A 224 3.50 -6.16 -5.02
C TYR A 224 3.93 -6.69 -6.40
N GLY A 225 5.16 -7.18 -6.56
CA GLY A 225 5.68 -7.65 -7.84
C GLY A 225 5.16 -9.01 -8.32
N GLN A 226 4.53 -9.79 -7.43
CA GLN A 226 3.99 -11.12 -7.76
C GLN A 226 2.56 -11.26 -7.23
N THR A 227 1.81 -12.19 -7.82
CA THR A 227 0.45 -12.47 -7.35
C THR A 227 0.47 -13.31 -6.08
N ILE A 228 -0.63 -13.25 -5.32
CA ILE A 228 -0.86 -14.13 -4.18
C ILE A 228 -0.81 -15.59 -4.61
N HIS A 229 -1.32 -15.91 -5.80
CA HIS A 229 -1.34 -17.28 -6.31
C HIS A 229 0.06 -17.83 -6.60
N ASP A 230 0.97 -17.01 -7.15
CA ASP A 230 2.34 -17.44 -7.49
C ASP A 230 3.08 -18.02 -6.27
N ARG A 231 2.79 -17.49 -5.09
CA ARG A 231 3.40 -17.87 -3.81
C ARG A 231 2.47 -18.61 -2.86
N CYS A 232 1.27 -19.00 -3.30
CA CYS A 232 0.27 -19.61 -2.43
C CYS A 232 0.67 -21.04 -2.04
N TYR A 233 0.68 -21.34 -0.73
CA TYR A 233 0.97 -22.70 -0.25
C TYR A 233 -0.05 -23.76 -0.70
N ARG A 234 -1.27 -23.35 -1.09
CA ARG A 234 -2.30 -24.24 -1.67
C ARG A 234 -2.15 -24.46 -3.18
N ARG A 235 -1.14 -23.87 -3.83
CA ARG A 235 -0.91 -23.98 -5.29
C ARG A 235 -0.68 -25.43 -5.76
N PRO A 236 0.04 -26.31 -5.03
CA PRO A 236 0.14 -27.72 -5.42
C PRO A 236 -1.22 -28.42 -5.51
N PHE A 237 -2.18 -28.08 -4.64
CA PHE A 237 -3.55 -28.62 -4.72
C PHE A 237 -4.30 -28.09 -5.94
N TYR A 238 -4.13 -26.81 -6.28
CA TYR A 238 -4.68 -26.23 -7.50
C TYR A 238 -4.17 -26.99 -8.75
N ASN A 239 -2.86 -27.17 -8.86
CA ASN A 239 -2.23 -27.88 -9.98
C ASN A 239 -2.70 -29.34 -10.09
N ALA A 240 -3.05 -29.97 -8.96
CA ALA A 240 -3.56 -31.34 -8.90
C ALA A 240 -5.09 -31.44 -9.06
N GLY A 241 -5.80 -30.34 -9.35
CA GLY A 241 -7.27 -30.34 -9.45
C GLY A 241 -8.01 -30.56 -8.12
N LYS A 242 -7.30 -30.49 -6.99
CA LYS A 242 -7.83 -30.64 -5.63
C LYS A 242 -8.41 -29.31 -5.15
N LEU A 243 -9.69 -29.11 -5.42
CA LEU A 243 -10.43 -27.86 -5.19
C LEU A 243 -11.59 -28.11 -4.22
N ALA A 244 -11.74 -27.25 -3.20
CA ALA A 244 -12.93 -27.27 -2.34
C ALA A 244 -14.17 -26.88 -3.13
N GLY A 245 -15.27 -27.61 -2.95
CA GLY A 245 -16.56 -27.39 -3.62
C GLY A 245 -17.49 -26.47 -2.84
N SER A 246 -17.49 -26.56 -1.50
CA SER A 246 -18.20 -25.66 -0.60
C SER A 246 -17.38 -25.33 0.65
N PHE A 247 -17.82 -24.35 1.42
CA PHE A 247 -17.30 -24.17 2.77
C PHE A 247 -17.59 -25.43 3.61
N ASP A 248 -16.65 -25.77 4.48
CA ASP A 248 -16.69 -26.91 5.41
C ASP A 248 -16.83 -28.33 4.78
N ASP A 249 -16.68 -28.48 3.46
CA ASP A 249 -16.60 -29.82 2.86
C ASP A 249 -15.28 -30.53 3.21
N GLU A 250 -15.19 -31.83 2.90
CA GLU A 250 -14.00 -32.63 3.20
C GLU A 250 -12.72 -32.05 2.55
N SER A 251 -12.85 -31.45 1.37
CA SER A 251 -11.73 -30.81 0.66
C SER A 251 -11.27 -29.53 1.37
N ALA A 252 -12.19 -28.70 1.84
CA ALA A 252 -11.93 -27.49 2.62
C ALA A 252 -11.26 -27.84 3.96
N ARG A 253 -11.76 -28.87 4.65
CA ARG A 253 -11.16 -29.40 5.90
C ARG A 253 -9.75 -29.94 5.70
N LYS A 254 -9.46 -30.50 4.52
CA LYS A 254 -8.10 -30.93 4.10
C LYS A 254 -7.21 -29.78 3.62
N GLY A 255 -7.70 -28.53 3.60
CA GLY A 255 -6.92 -27.36 3.18
C GLY A 255 -6.71 -27.24 1.66
N TYR A 256 -7.60 -27.82 0.85
CA TYR A 256 -7.51 -27.77 -0.62
C TYR A 256 -7.74 -26.37 -1.18
N CYS A 257 -7.45 -26.18 -2.47
CA CYS A 257 -7.50 -24.86 -3.09
C CYS A 257 -8.93 -24.30 -3.11
N LEU A 258 -9.05 -23.00 -2.83
CA LEU A 258 -10.32 -22.26 -2.73
C LEU A 258 -10.75 -21.62 -4.05
N TYR A 259 -10.20 -22.05 -5.19
CA TYR A 259 -10.47 -21.43 -6.49
C TYR A 259 -11.97 -21.43 -6.85
N LYS A 260 -12.64 -22.58 -6.71
CA LYS A 260 -14.08 -22.74 -6.96
C LYS A 260 -14.95 -21.88 -6.04
N LEU A 261 -14.45 -21.53 -4.86
CA LEU A 261 -15.12 -20.65 -3.89
C LEU A 261 -14.90 -19.16 -4.18
N GLY A 262 -14.29 -18.79 -5.32
CA GLY A 262 -14.16 -17.39 -5.73
C GLY A 262 -12.80 -16.74 -5.48
N CYS A 263 -11.76 -17.51 -5.17
CA CYS A 263 -10.44 -16.94 -4.87
C CYS A 263 -9.87 -16.10 -6.04
N LYS A 264 -9.69 -14.80 -5.79
CA LYS A 264 -9.07 -13.80 -6.68
C LYS A 264 -7.56 -13.72 -6.56
N GLY A 265 -6.94 -14.63 -5.78
CA GLY A 265 -5.49 -14.71 -5.62
C GLY A 265 -4.68 -14.70 -6.93
N PRO A 266 -5.15 -15.34 -8.03
CA PRO A 266 -4.45 -15.32 -9.33
C PRO A 266 -4.31 -13.94 -9.98
N ILE A 267 -5.17 -12.98 -9.62
CA ILE A 267 -5.15 -11.62 -10.19
C ILE A 267 -4.85 -10.55 -9.14
N THR A 268 -4.39 -10.95 -7.95
CA THR A 268 -4.15 -10.05 -6.82
C THR A 268 -2.68 -10.04 -6.48
N ARG A 269 -2.03 -8.89 -6.58
CA ARG A 269 -0.64 -8.70 -6.16
C ARG A 269 -0.57 -8.15 -4.75
N ASN A 270 0.09 -8.90 -3.87
CA ASN A 270 0.32 -8.54 -2.47
C ASN A 270 1.30 -9.54 -1.83
N ALA A 271 1.75 -9.27 -0.62
CA ALA A 271 2.68 -10.11 0.13
C ALA A 271 1.99 -11.09 1.10
N CYS A 272 0.65 -11.21 1.11
CA CYS A 272 -0.07 -12.01 2.11
C CYS A 272 0.31 -13.50 2.11
N ALA A 273 0.67 -14.08 0.96
CA ALA A 273 1.08 -15.48 0.88
C ALA A 273 2.51 -15.75 1.38
N THR A 274 3.33 -14.70 1.54
CA THR A 274 4.71 -14.80 2.05
C THR A 274 4.88 -14.22 3.44
N ILE A 275 4.57 -12.93 3.61
CA ILE A 275 4.72 -12.24 4.91
C ILE A 275 3.58 -12.62 5.85
N ARG A 276 2.40 -12.91 5.29
CA ARG A 276 1.16 -13.15 6.05
C ARG A 276 0.77 -11.92 6.88
N TRP A 277 -0.10 -12.11 7.85
CA TRP A 277 -0.65 -11.06 8.72
C TRP A 277 -0.32 -11.36 10.19
N ASN A 278 -0.17 -10.29 10.97
CA ASN A 278 -0.01 -10.33 12.43
C ASN A 278 1.17 -11.21 12.87
N GLY A 279 2.40 -10.83 12.48
CA GLY A 279 3.60 -11.57 12.86
C GLY A 279 3.73 -12.93 12.20
N GLY A 280 3.27 -13.04 10.95
CA GLY A 280 3.36 -14.29 10.21
C GLY A 280 2.29 -15.32 10.56
N LEU A 281 1.31 -14.98 11.41
CA LEU A 281 0.35 -15.92 11.97
C LEU A 281 -0.53 -16.59 10.89
N SER A 282 -1.26 -15.80 10.12
CA SER A 282 -2.17 -16.31 9.09
C SER A 282 -2.40 -15.31 7.97
N PHE A 283 -3.18 -15.68 6.96
CA PHE A 283 -3.73 -14.79 5.94
C PHE A 283 -5.04 -15.39 5.43
N PRO A 284 -5.90 -14.68 4.66
CA PRO A 284 -7.26 -15.12 4.35
C PRO A 284 -7.37 -16.57 3.85
N ILE A 285 -6.52 -16.98 2.88
CA ILE A 285 -6.54 -18.33 2.31
C ILE A 285 -6.10 -19.38 3.33
N GLN A 286 -5.15 -19.06 4.21
CA GLN A 286 -4.74 -19.97 5.28
C GLN A 286 -5.88 -20.20 6.27
N SER A 287 -6.62 -19.14 6.60
CA SER A 287 -7.83 -19.21 7.44
C SER A 287 -9.08 -19.74 6.72
N GLY A 288 -8.94 -20.29 5.50
CA GLY A 288 -10.04 -20.96 4.79
C GLY A 288 -10.94 -20.05 3.95
N HIS A 289 -10.68 -18.75 3.88
CA HIS A 289 -11.46 -17.83 3.06
C HIS A 289 -10.76 -17.49 1.73
N PRO A 290 -11.46 -17.48 0.58
CA PRO A 290 -10.89 -17.05 -0.69
C PRO A 290 -10.36 -15.61 -0.61
N CYS A 291 -9.25 -15.32 -1.29
CA CYS A 291 -8.81 -13.94 -1.48
C CYS A 291 -9.86 -13.18 -2.29
N PHE A 292 -10.28 -12.00 -1.85
CA PHE A 292 -11.24 -11.16 -2.58
C PHE A 292 -10.60 -10.02 -3.39
N GLY A 293 -9.26 -9.91 -3.37
CA GLY A 293 -8.52 -8.98 -4.23
C GLY A 293 -8.35 -7.56 -3.69
N CYS A 294 -8.34 -7.39 -2.37
CA CYS A 294 -8.40 -6.08 -1.71
C CYS A 294 -7.30 -5.07 -2.07
N SER A 295 -6.18 -5.48 -2.66
CA SER A 295 -5.07 -4.59 -3.06
C SER A 295 -5.11 -4.15 -4.52
N GLU A 296 -6.11 -4.60 -5.29
CA GLU A 296 -6.24 -4.27 -6.70
C GLU A 296 -7.26 -3.15 -6.95
N PRO A 297 -7.11 -2.38 -8.05
CA PRO A 297 -8.10 -1.38 -8.44
C PRO A 297 -9.49 -1.99 -8.66
N ASN A 298 -10.53 -1.24 -8.28
CA ASN A 298 -11.95 -1.57 -8.50
C ASN A 298 -12.37 -2.96 -8.01
N PHE A 299 -11.73 -3.50 -6.96
CA PHE A 299 -12.00 -4.87 -6.52
C PHE A 299 -13.43 -5.08 -5.97
N TRP A 300 -14.07 -4.01 -5.47
CA TRP A 300 -15.45 -4.04 -4.99
C TRP A 300 -16.47 -4.34 -6.10
N ASP A 301 -16.19 -3.89 -7.32
CA ASP A 301 -17.11 -3.97 -8.46
C ASP A 301 -16.79 -5.14 -9.40
N ARG A 302 -15.98 -6.12 -8.97
CA ARG A 302 -15.63 -7.31 -9.76
C ARG A 302 -16.69 -8.43 -9.70
N GLY A 303 -17.93 -8.06 -9.41
CA GLY A 303 -19.04 -8.97 -9.18
C GLY A 303 -18.95 -9.70 -7.84
N PHE A 304 -19.81 -10.71 -7.66
CA PHE A 304 -19.95 -11.40 -6.38
C PHE A 304 -18.66 -12.10 -5.95
N ILE A 305 -18.23 -11.88 -4.70
CA ILE A 305 -16.92 -12.31 -4.19
C ILE A 305 -16.66 -13.81 -4.31
N TYR A 306 -17.70 -14.64 -4.20
CA TYR A 306 -17.60 -16.10 -4.28
C TYR A 306 -17.69 -16.66 -5.71
N SER A 307 -17.84 -15.80 -6.72
CA SER A 307 -17.80 -16.23 -8.12
C SER A 307 -16.35 -16.56 -8.51
N PRO A 308 -16.04 -17.77 -9.00
CA PRO A 308 -14.70 -18.12 -9.46
C PRO A 308 -14.30 -17.27 -10.65
N LEU A 309 -12.99 -17.10 -10.86
CA LEU A 309 -12.48 -16.28 -11.97
C LEU A 309 -12.96 -16.78 -13.35
N SER A 310 -13.14 -18.09 -13.52
CA SER A 310 -13.73 -18.69 -14.73
C SER A 310 -15.20 -18.34 -14.96
N VAL A 311 -15.93 -17.91 -13.92
CA VAL A 311 -17.29 -17.36 -14.03
C VAL A 311 -17.26 -15.84 -14.24
N VAL A 312 -16.22 -15.16 -13.73
CA VAL A 312 -15.98 -13.73 -14.01
C VAL A 312 -15.55 -13.51 -15.48
N GLU A 313 -14.99 -14.52 -16.14
CA GLU A 313 -14.81 -14.54 -17.62
C GLU A 313 -16.16 -14.50 -18.38
N GLY A 314 -17.30 -14.74 -17.72
CA GLY A 314 -18.64 -14.64 -18.30
C GLY A 314 -19.30 -13.26 -18.22
N GLY A 315 -18.55 -12.22 -17.82
CA GLY A 315 -19.06 -10.88 -17.48
C GLY A 315 -18.58 -9.72 -18.35
N PHE A 316 -18.26 -9.95 -19.63
CA PHE A 316 -18.40 -8.96 -20.70
C PHE A 316 -19.26 -9.65 -21.77
N GLY A 317 -20.52 -9.24 -21.92
CA GLY A 317 -21.46 -9.91 -22.83
C GLY A 317 -20.90 -10.02 -24.25
N TRP A 318 -21.24 -11.11 -24.96
CA TRP A 318 -20.85 -11.46 -26.34
C TRP A 318 -20.75 -10.29 -27.34
N LYS A 319 -21.59 -9.25 -27.19
CA LYS A 319 -21.56 -8.04 -28.03
C LYS A 319 -20.33 -7.14 -27.81
N GLY A 320 -19.69 -7.17 -26.65
CA GLY A 320 -18.46 -6.42 -26.36
C GLY A 320 -17.20 -7.02 -26.97
N ILE A 321 -17.20 -8.33 -27.24
CA ILE A 321 -16.06 -9.03 -27.85
C ILE A 321 -15.91 -8.67 -29.34
N LEU A 322 -17.02 -8.56 -30.08
CA LEU A 322 -16.97 -8.15 -31.50
C LEU A 322 -16.43 -6.72 -31.69
N ALA A 323 -16.71 -5.81 -30.76
CA ALA A 323 -16.16 -4.45 -30.79
C ALA A 323 -14.70 -4.37 -30.28
N GLY A 324 -14.34 -5.18 -29.28
CA GLY A 324 -13.00 -5.20 -28.69
C GLY A 324 -11.97 -5.93 -29.54
N VAL A 325 -12.35 -7.01 -30.22
CA VAL A 325 -11.44 -7.80 -31.08
C VAL A 325 -11.13 -7.05 -32.37
N ALA A 326 -12.09 -6.32 -32.95
CA ALA A 326 -11.84 -5.49 -34.14
C ALA A 326 -10.82 -4.37 -33.86
N THR A 327 -10.90 -3.75 -32.68
CA THR A 327 -10.00 -2.65 -32.29
C THR A 327 -8.64 -3.14 -31.76
N GLY A 328 -8.63 -4.26 -31.02
CA GLY A 328 -7.41 -4.84 -30.43
C GLY A 328 -6.49 -5.53 -31.43
N VAL A 329 -7.06 -6.21 -32.45
CA VAL A 329 -6.25 -6.84 -33.52
C VAL A 329 -5.60 -5.78 -34.41
N ALA A 330 -6.27 -4.65 -34.66
CA ALA A 330 -5.70 -3.53 -35.43
C ALA A 330 -4.53 -2.85 -34.69
N LEU A 331 -4.63 -2.66 -33.37
CA LEU A 331 -3.58 -2.05 -32.55
C LEU A 331 -2.39 -3.00 -32.29
N GLY A 332 -2.67 -4.30 -32.12
CA GLY A 332 -1.65 -5.34 -31.95
C GLY A 332 -0.82 -5.59 -33.20
N ALA A 333 -1.45 -5.60 -34.38
CA ALA A 333 -0.75 -5.75 -35.66
C ALA A 333 0.12 -4.51 -35.99
N ALA A 334 -0.34 -3.31 -35.66
CA ALA A 334 0.44 -2.08 -35.82
C ALA A 334 1.68 -2.06 -34.91
N SER A 335 1.54 -2.47 -33.64
CA SER A 335 2.67 -2.54 -32.69
C SER A 335 3.70 -3.61 -33.05
N ALA A 336 3.26 -4.76 -33.57
CA ALA A 336 4.15 -5.82 -34.03
C ALA A 336 4.95 -5.42 -35.29
N ALA A 337 4.33 -4.70 -36.22
CA ALA A 337 4.99 -4.19 -37.43
C ALA A 337 6.02 -3.08 -37.12
N ILE A 338 5.73 -2.21 -36.17
CA ILE A 338 6.64 -1.15 -35.72
C ILE A 338 7.87 -1.75 -35.02
N ASN A 339 7.68 -2.74 -34.13
CA ASN A 339 8.79 -3.38 -33.43
C ASN A 339 9.72 -4.21 -34.34
N LYS A 340 9.21 -4.75 -35.45
CA LYS A 340 10.06 -5.46 -36.42
C LYS A 340 10.99 -4.49 -37.18
N LYS A 341 10.53 -3.28 -37.47
CA LYS A 341 11.29 -2.25 -38.20
C LYS A 341 12.44 -1.63 -37.39
N PHE A 342 12.36 -1.67 -36.06
CA PHE A 342 13.43 -1.23 -35.15
C PHE A 342 14.50 -2.28 -34.86
N ARG A 343 14.29 -3.54 -35.27
CA ARG A 343 15.26 -4.63 -35.10
C ARG A 343 16.16 -4.86 -36.31
N GLU A 344 15.86 -4.25 -37.45
CA GLU A 344 16.58 -4.42 -38.73
C GLU A 344 17.35 -3.14 -39.15
N LYS A 345 17.66 -2.25 -38.21
CA LYS A 345 18.61 -1.13 -38.36
C LYS A 345 19.61 -1.14 -37.21
#